data_AF-A0A0L8HG33-F1
#
_entry.id   AF-A0A0L8HG33-F1
#
_cell.length_a   1.000
_cell.length_b   1.000
_cell.length_c   1.000
_cell.angle_alpha   90.00
_cell.angle_beta   90.00
_cell.angle_gamma   90.00
#
_symmetry.space_group_name_H-M   'P 1'
#
loop_
_entity.id
_entity.type
_entity.pdbx_description
1 polymer ?
#
loop_
_entity_poly.entity_id
_entity_poly.type
_entity_poly.pdbx_seq_one_letter_code
_entity_poly.pdbx_strand_id
1 'polypeptide(L)'
;LFQSNNEQGFRSIYILANQLDQTLIFGSPLYDAQGPLKIEVLQSPDVLQSYIGVDQLPSAFDGQLEYHHDSWLRFRRKLEPFVNDCQLVDQYLQDTLKQLTIYDRIPSTYDETSQFLWEHEQQMQSILDAPQLMLLQDGHSIIHQLQEEAPYLKSIESCKEELVSVKKMYKELQNSMKNLVKLAENRFHKLEQGLQLRGFESECNKLNVWISTEGKRILEKYNSCVDNLKSAKSLEEQFLKDYFSAM
;
A
#
# COMPACT_ATOMS: atom_id res chain seq x y z
N LEU A 1 22.09 0.20 26.49
CA LEU A 1 22.28 -0.98 25.62
C LEU A 1 21.36 -2.16 25.97
N PHE A 2 20.74 -2.24 27.16
CA PHE A 2 19.91 -3.40 27.55
C PHE A 2 18.51 -3.06 28.08
N GLN A 3 17.95 -1.88 27.80
CA GLN A 3 16.68 -1.43 28.38
C GLN A 3 15.42 -2.10 27.78
N SER A 4 15.57 -3.07 26.88
CA SER A 4 14.45 -3.71 26.17
C SER A 4 14.48 -5.25 26.25
N ASN A 5 14.97 -5.81 27.36
CA ASN A 5 15.00 -7.26 27.53
C ASN A 5 13.61 -7.75 28.02
N ASN A 6 12.72 -8.00 27.06
CA ASN A 6 11.47 -8.75 27.27
C ASN A 6 11.78 -10.21 27.67
N GLU A 7 10.78 -10.99 28.11
CA GLU A 7 10.93 -12.41 28.50
C GLU A 7 11.48 -13.35 27.39
N GLN A 8 11.56 -12.87 26.14
CA GLN A 8 12.22 -13.51 24.98
C GLN A 8 13.65 -13.00 24.71
N GLY A 9 14.21 -12.17 25.58
CA GLY A 9 15.54 -11.57 25.44
C GLY A 9 16.70 -12.52 25.80
N PHE A 10 17.93 -12.05 25.59
CA PHE A 10 19.14 -12.81 25.91
C PHE A 10 19.17 -13.14 27.42
N ARG A 11 19.29 -14.42 27.76
CA ARG A 11 19.35 -14.89 29.16
C ARG A 11 20.78 -15.05 29.68
N SER A 12 21.71 -15.37 28.79
CA SER A 12 23.12 -15.58 29.11
C SER A 12 24.02 -14.94 28.06
N ILE A 13 25.13 -14.34 28.50
CA ILE A 13 26.22 -13.86 27.66
C ILE A 13 27.49 -14.59 28.10
N TYR A 14 28.16 -15.22 27.13
CA TYR A 14 29.46 -15.84 27.34
C TYR A 14 30.55 -14.89 26.81
N ILE A 15 31.53 -14.58 27.65
CA ILE A 15 32.64 -13.70 27.29
C ILE A 15 33.94 -14.51 27.37
N LEU A 16 34.64 -14.65 26.25
CA LEU A 16 35.97 -15.24 26.26
C LEU A 16 36.98 -14.17 26.71
N ALA A 17 37.55 -14.32 27.90
CA ALA A 17 38.47 -13.33 28.45
C ALA A 17 39.50 -13.98 29.37
N ASN A 18 40.70 -13.38 29.44
CA ASN A 18 41.72 -13.83 30.37
C ASN A 18 41.36 -13.47 31.82
N GLN A 19 42.14 -13.97 32.78
CA GLN A 19 41.86 -13.80 34.20
C GLN A 19 41.95 -12.34 34.69
N LEU A 20 42.77 -11.49 34.04
CA LEU A 20 42.85 -10.06 34.33
C LEU A 20 41.58 -9.34 33.85
N ASP A 21 41.15 -9.62 32.63
CA ASP A 21 39.95 -9.04 32.03
C ASP A 21 38.68 -9.49 32.76
N GLN A 22 38.65 -10.73 33.27
CA GLN A 22 37.56 -11.23 34.12
C GLN A 22 37.33 -10.36 35.36
N THR A 23 38.41 -9.90 36.01
CA THR A 23 38.29 -9.00 37.17
C THR A 23 37.75 -7.63 36.80
N LEU A 24 38.09 -7.13 35.60
CA LEU A 24 37.56 -5.85 35.08
C LEU A 24 36.07 -5.95 34.73
N ILE A 25 35.64 -7.08 34.14
CA ILE A 25 34.24 -7.31 33.77
C ILE A 25 33.36 -7.35 35.02
N PHE A 26 33.73 -8.15 36.02
CA PHE A 26 32.95 -8.26 37.27
C PHE A 26 33.12 -7.06 38.21
N GLY A 27 34.20 -6.28 38.06
CA GLY A 27 34.40 -5.02 38.76
C GLY A 27 33.70 -3.81 38.11
N SER A 28 33.09 -3.99 36.93
CA SER A 28 32.39 -2.93 36.21
C SER A 28 31.13 -2.51 36.97
N PRO A 29 30.83 -1.20 37.09
CA PRO A 29 29.58 -0.72 37.67
C PRO A 29 28.34 -1.10 36.83
N LEU A 30 28.55 -1.61 35.62
CA LEU A 30 27.50 -2.10 34.73
C LEU A 30 27.18 -3.59 34.95
N TYR A 31 28.01 -4.32 35.70
CA TYR A 31 27.77 -5.73 36.01
C TYR A 31 26.78 -5.86 37.18
N ASP A 32 25.73 -6.66 36.97
CA ASP A 32 24.75 -6.99 38.00
C ASP A 32 24.69 -8.51 38.18
N ALA A 33 25.17 -8.99 39.33
CA ALA A 33 25.19 -10.42 39.66
C ALA A 33 23.79 -11.00 39.94
N GLN A 34 22.80 -10.16 40.24
CA GLN A 34 21.42 -10.56 40.52
C GLN A 34 20.47 -10.18 39.38
N GLY A 35 21.01 -9.61 38.29
CA GLY A 35 20.24 -9.18 37.14
C GLY A 35 19.66 -10.36 36.34
N PRO A 36 18.65 -10.11 35.48
CA PRO A 36 18.03 -11.15 34.66
C PRO A 36 18.97 -11.73 33.59
N LEU A 37 20.12 -11.11 33.36
CA LEU A 37 21.09 -11.47 32.33
C LEU A 37 22.35 -12.06 33.00
N LYS A 38 22.60 -13.34 32.78
CA LYS A 38 23.74 -14.06 33.34
C LYS A 38 24.99 -13.82 32.49
N ILE A 39 26.07 -13.31 33.07
CA ILE A 39 27.36 -13.16 32.38
C ILE A 39 28.32 -14.23 32.88
N GLU A 40 28.76 -15.10 31.98
CA GLU A 40 29.76 -16.14 32.24
C GLU A 40 31.05 -15.81 31.49
N VAL A 41 32.17 -15.74 32.21
CA VAL A 41 33.48 -15.51 31.62
C VAL A 41 34.18 -16.85 31.43
N LEU A 42 34.53 -17.16 30.18
CA LEU A 42 35.17 -18.40 29.77
C LEU A 42 36.67 -18.15 29.58
N GLN A 43 37.49 -19.03 30.17
CA GLN A 43 38.95 -18.86 30.22
C GLN A 43 39.69 -19.54 29.07
N SER A 44 39.03 -20.40 28.29
CA SER A 44 39.60 -20.98 27.07
C SER A 44 38.54 -21.24 25.99
N PRO A 45 38.95 -21.28 24.71
CA PRO A 45 38.06 -21.67 23.60
C PRO A 45 37.48 -23.08 23.77
N ASP A 46 38.20 -23.99 24.43
CA ASP A 46 37.72 -25.35 24.68
C ASP A 46 36.46 -25.37 25.56
N VAL A 47 36.40 -24.45 26.54
CA VAL A 47 35.21 -24.30 27.38
C VAL A 47 34.05 -23.75 26.57
N LEU A 48 34.30 -22.83 25.63
CA LEU A 48 33.27 -22.28 24.73
C LEU A 48 32.61 -23.37 23.87
N GLN A 49 33.37 -24.37 23.43
CA GLN A 49 32.86 -25.51 22.66
C GLN A 49 31.90 -26.42 23.45
N SER A 50 31.87 -26.33 24.79
CA SER A 50 30.87 -27.03 25.60
C SER A 50 29.48 -26.38 25.54
N TYR A 51 29.41 -25.12 25.13
CA TYR A 51 28.17 -24.34 25.03
C TYR A 51 27.69 -24.16 23.59
N ILE A 52 28.61 -24.08 22.63
CA ILE A 52 28.33 -23.82 21.21
C ILE A 52 29.02 -24.88 20.37
N GLY A 53 28.29 -25.48 19.42
CA GLY A 53 28.85 -26.45 18.49
C GLY A 53 29.96 -25.87 17.63
N VAL A 54 30.94 -26.69 17.26
CA VAL A 54 32.08 -26.30 16.42
C VAL A 54 31.60 -25.77 15.05
N ASP A 55 30.46 -26.25 14.56
CA ASP A 55 29.78 -25.81 13.34
C ASP A 55 29.21 -24.38 13.41
N GLN A 56 29.02 -23.84 14.62
CA GLN A 56 28.50 -22.50 14.86
C GLN A 56 29.57 -21.50 15.30
N LEU A 57 30.82 -21.95 15.46
CA LEU A 57 31.96 -21.12 15.84
C LEU A 57 32.74 -20.66 14.60
N PRO A 58 33.08 -19.37 14.47
CA PRO A 58 34.02 -18.92 13.44
C PRO A 58 35.39 -19.57 13.59
N SER A 59 36.14 -19.68 12.49
CA SER A 59 37.50 -20.24 12.48
C SER A 59 38.48 -19.53 13.41
N ALA A 60 38.27 -18.25 13.72
CA ALA A 60 39.06 -17.51 14.72
C ALA A 60 38.92 -18.05 16.15
N PHE A 61 37.92 -18.88 16.42
CA PHE A 61 37.64 -19.54 17.70
C PHE A 61 37.67 -21.07 17.58
N ASP A 62 38.51 -21.60 16.68
CA ASP A 62 38.66 -23.03 16.40
C ASP A 62 37.37 -23.73 15.92
N GLY A 63 36.50 -23.00 15.23
CA GLY A 63 35.27 -23.52 14.65
C GLY A 63 35.28 -23.72 13.13
N GLN A 64 34.17 -24.23 12.60
CA GLN A 64 33.95 -24.55 11.18
C GLN A 64 32.99 -23.58 10.46
N LEU A 65 32.46 -22.57 11.16
CA LEU A 65 31.58 -21.58 10.58
C LEU A 65 32.37 -20.65 9.65
N GLU A 66 32.12 -20.75 8.34
CA GLU A 66 32.58 -19.76 7.37
C GLU A 66 31.79 -18.45 7.54
N TYR A 67 32.34 -17.53 8.35
CA TYR A 67 31.75 -16.22 8.63
C TYR A 67 32.57 -15.09 8.01
N HIS A 68 31.92 -14.24 7.22
CA HIS A 68 32.51 -13.03 6.63
C HIS A 68 31.82 -11.80 7.20
N HIS A 69 32.48 -11.12 8.14
CA HIS A 69 31.89 -9.97 8.85
C HIS A 69 31.46 -8.85 7.90
N ASP A 70 32.28 -8.50 6.92
CA ASP A 70 31.98 -7.44 5.95
C ASP A 70 30.74 -7.75 5.10
N SER A 71 30.61 -8.99 4.62
CA SER A 71 29.42 -9.43 3.86
C SER A 71 28.17 -9.44 4.73
N TRP A 72 28.29 -9.93 5.98
CA TRP A 72 27.18 -9.90 6.93
C TRP A 72 26.73 -8.47 7.21
N LEU A 73 27.66 -7.54 7.43
CA LEU A 73 27.37 -6.14 7.67
C LEU A 73 26.71 -5.48 6.46
N ARG A 74 27.21 -5.73 5.24
CA ARG A 74 26.60 -5.23 3.99
C ARG A 74 25.19 -5.76 3.81
N PHE A 75 24.96 -7.03 4.09
CA PHE A 75 23.65 -7.65 4.03
C PHE A 75 22.68 -6.98 5.02
N ARG A 76 23.05 -6.89 6.31
CA ARG A 76 22.18 -6.26 7.33
C ARG A 76 21.89 -4.80 7.04
N ARG A 77 22.89 -4.02 6.62
CA ARG A 77 22.73 -2.60 6.25
C ARG A 77 21.76 -2.38 5.10
N LYS A 78 21.56 -3.38 4.22
CA LYS A 78 20.57 -3.32 3.14
C LYS A 78 19.22 -3.91 3.57
N LEU A 79 19.24 -5.01 4.31
CA LEU A 79 18.04 -5.74 4.71
C LEU A 79 17.18 -4.92 5.67
N GLU A 80 17.77 -4.35 6.72
CA GLU A 80 17.01 -3.70 7.80
C GLU A 80 16.20 -2.48 7.31
N PRO A 81 16.78 -1.53 6.54
CA PRO A 81 15.99 -0.44 5.96
C PRO A 81 14.92 -0.97 5.01
N PHE A 82 15.25 -1.97 4.18
CA PHE A 82 14.31 -2.53 3.21
C PHE A 82 13.11 -3.20 3.89
N VAL A 83 13.31 -3.88 5.02
CA VAL A 83 12.21 -4.44 5.82
C VAL A 83 11.31 -3.35 6.35
N ASN A 84 11.90 -2.29 6.91
CA ASN A 84 11.15 -1.15 7.43
C ASN A 84 10.35 -0.44 6.32
N ASP A 85 10.98 -0.20 5.16
CA ASP A 85 10.32 0.40 4.01
C ASP A 85 9.16 -0.47 3.52
N CYS A 86 9.35 -1.79 3.45
CA CYS A 86 8.28 -2.73 3.10
C CYS A 86 7.08 -2.61 4.05
N GLN A 87 7.31 -2.48 5.36
CA GLN A 87 6.26 -2.32 6.35
C GLN A 87 5.51 -0.99 6.19
N LEU A 88 6.24 0.10 5.94
CA LEU A 88 5.65 1.42 5.69
C LEU A 88 4.78 1.42 4.43
N VAL A 89 5.25 0.76 3.37
CA VAL A 89 4.49 0.60 2.12
C VAL A 89 3.27 -0.28 2.32
N ASP A 90 3.37 -1.37 3.09
CA ASP A 90 2.21 -2.21 3.39
C ASP A 90 1.14 -1.40 4.10
N GLN A 91 1.51 -0.70 5.18
CA GLN A 91 0.58 0.13 5.93
C GLN A 91 -0.10 1.17 5.04
N TYR A 92 0.69 1.87 4.21
CA TYR A 92 0.17 2.85 3.26
C TYR A 92 -0.82 2.24 2.25
N LEU A 93 -0.49 1.10 1.65
CA LEU A 93 -1.37 0.41 0.70
C LEU A 93 -2.64 -0.09 1.37
N GLN A 94 -2.56 -0.65 2.59
CA GLN A 94 -3.73 -1.12 3.34
C GLN A 94 -4.68 0.03 3.67
N ASP A 95 -4.16 1.16 4.13
CA ASP A 95 -4.97 2.33 4.47
C ASP A 95 -5.63 2.92 3.22
N THR A 96 -4.90 2.98 2.11
CA THR A 96 -5.42 3.43 0.83
C THR A 96 -6.53 2.51 0.29
N LEU A 97 -6.32 1.19 0.35
CA LEU A 97 -7.31 0.19 -0.04
C LEU A 97 -8.60 0.31 0.78
N LYS A 98 -8.49 0.47 2.10
CA LYS A 98 -9.64 0.70 2.98
C LYS A 98 -10.39 1.97 2.59
N GLN A 99 -9.68 3.08 2.39
CA GLN A 99 -10.30 4.34 1.96
C GLN A 99 -11.07 4.15 0.66
N LEU A 100 -10.45 3.60 -0.39
CA LEU A 100 -11.12 3.41 -1.67
C LEU A 100 -12.33 2.47 -1.60
N THR A 101 -12.34 1.50 -0.69
CA THR A 101 -13.43 0.53 -0.51
C THR A 101 -14.65 1.17 0.19
N ILE A 102 -14.44 2.09 1.12
CA ILE A 102 -15.53 2.75 1.88
C ILE A 102 -16.41 3.62 0.96
N TYR A 103 -15.82 4.22 -0.06
CA TYR A 103 -16.49 5.18 -0.95
C TYR A 103 -17.04 4.57 -2.25
N ASP A 104 -17.55 3.33 -2.23
CA ASP A 104 -18.13 2.65 -3.41
C ASP A 104 -19.57 3.08 -3.76
N ARG A 105 -20.02 4.26 -3.31
CA ARG A 105 -21.36 4.78 -3.61
C ARG A 105 -21.34 5.68 -4.84
N ILE A 106 -22.29 5.47 -5.75
CA ILE A 106 -22.54 6.37 -6.89
C ILE A 106 -23.52 7.46 -6.43
N PRO A 107 -23.19 8.76 -6.59
CA PRO A 107 -24.09 9.85 -6.22
C PRO A 107 -25.41 9.86 -7.04
N SER A 108 -26.38 10.63 -6.54
CA SER A 108 -27.73 10.66 -7.13
C SER A 108 -27.89 11.73 -8.22
N THR A 109 -27.01 12.73 -8.26
CA THR A 109 -27.09 13.83 -9.23
C THR A 109 -25.89 13.85 -10.18
N TYR A 110 -26.06 14.52 -11.33
CA TYR A 110 -24.98 14.69 -12.30
C TYR A 110 -23.79 15.45 -11.70
N ASP A 111 -24.05 16.59 -11.05
CA ASP A 111 -23.01 17.45 -10.49
C ASP A 111 -22.21 16.74 -9.38
N GLU A 112 -22.88 16.05 -8.46
CA GLU A 112 -22.20 15.27 -7.42
C GLU A 112 -21.37 14.12 -8.03
N THR A 113 -21.89 13.43 -9.05
CA THR A 113 -21.16 12.34 -9.70
C THR A 113 -19.93 12.87 -10.45
N SER A 114 -20.05 14.04 -11.08
CA SER A 114 -18.92 14.71 -11.75
C SER A 114 -17.85 15.12 -10.74
N GLN A 115 -18.26 15.69 -9.60
CA GLN A 115 -17.33 16.04 -8.53
C GLN A 115 -16.62 14.80 -7.97
N PHE A 116 -17.35 13.72 -7.70
CA PHE A 116 -16.77 12.48 -7.16
C PHE A 116 -15.78 11.83 -8.13
N LEU A 117 -16.05 11.90 -9.44
CA LEU A 117 -15.11 11.43 -10.47
C LEU A 117 -13.82 12.24 -10.44
N TRP A 118 -13.91 13.57 -10.40
CA TRP A 118 -12.74 14.44 -10.31
C TRP A 118 -11.95 14.21 -9.03
N GLU A 119 -12.61 14.12 -7.87
CA GLU A 119 -11.97 13.84 -6.58
C GLU A 119 -11.25 12.48 -6.60
N HIS A 120 -11.85 11.47 -7.24
CA HIS A 120 -11.24 10.16 -7.39
C HIS A 120 -9.96 10.22 -8.24
N GLU A 121 -9.97 10.93 -9.37
CA GLU A 121 -8.79 11.11 -10.21
C GLU A 121 -7.65 11.83 -9.47
N GLN A 122 -7.98 12.91 -8.74
CA GLN A 122 -6.99 13.62 -7.92
C GLN A 122 -6.43 12.74 -6.80
N GLN A 123 -7.28 11.97 -6.13
CA GLN A 123 -6.87 11.03 -5.10
C GLN A 123 -5.92 9.97 -5.68
N MET A 124 -6.25 9.41 -6.84
CA MET A 124 -5.41 8.40 -7.49
C MET A 124 -4.07 8.96 -7.95
N GLN A 125 -4.05 10.17 -8.49
CA GLN A 125 -2.79 10.85 -8.84
C GLN A 125 -1.91 11.02 -7.60
N SER A 126 -2.48 11.55 -6.50
CA SER A 126 -1.75 11.71 -5.24
C SER A 126 -1.25 10.38 -4.67
N ILE A 127 -2.00 9.29 -4.84
CA ILE A 127 -1.59 7.97 -4.36
C ILE A 127 -0.37 7.47 -5.14
N LEU A 128 -0.39 7.61 -6.47
CA LEU A 128 0.66 7.13 -7.36
C LEU A 128 1.96 7.94 -7.23
N ASP A 129 1.86 9.22 -6.88
CA ASP A 129 2.99 10.11 -6.65
C ASP A 129 3.61 9.96 -5.26
N ALA A 130 3.06 9.10 -4.40
CA ALA A 130 3.50 8.95 -3.02
C ALA A 130 4.93 8.36 -2.96
N PRO A 131 5.85 8.99 -2.21
CA PRO A 131 7.26 8.56 -2.15
C PRO A 131 7.43 7.15 -1.60
N GLN A 132 6.50 6.67 -0.78
CA GLN A 132 6.46 5.30 -0.28
C GLN A 132 6.47 4.29 -1.43
N LEU A 133 5.81 4.58 -2.56
CA LEU A 133 5.73 3.66 -3.69
C LEU A 133 7.03 3.55 -4.50
N MET A 134 8.03 4.40 -4.26
CA MET A 134 9.35 4.28 -4.90
C MET A 134 10.01 2.92 -4.60
N LEU A 135 9.75 2.35 -3.41
CA LEU A 135 10.23 1.01 -3.04
C LEU A 135 9.79 -0.07 -4.03
N LEU A 136 8.60 0.05 -4.62
CA LEU A 136 8.09 -0.93 -5.60
C LEU A 136 8.86 -0.91 -6.92
N GLN A 137 9.58 0.17 -7.21
CA GLN A 137 10.45 0.29 -8.39
C GLN A 137 11.83 -0.30 -8.09
N ASP A 138 12.42 0.09 -6.95
CA ASP A 138 13.80 -0.27 -6.61
C ASP A 138 13.95 -1.64 -5.91
N GLY A 139 12.86 -2.18 -5.36
CA GLY A 139 12.90 -3.37 -4.50
C GLY A 139 13.47 -4.61 -5.18
N HIS A 140 13.31 -4.77 -6.49
CA HIS A 140 13.96 -5.87 -7.24
C HIS A 140 15.49 -5.76 -7.21
N SER A 141 16.02 -4.54 -7.37
CA SER A 141 17.47 -4.28 -7.33
C SER A 141 18.02 -4.54 -5.93
N ILE A 142 17.31 -4.10 -4.89
CA ILE A 142 17.70 -4.33 -3.49
C ILE A 142 17.70 -5.83 -3.18
N ILE A 143 16.66 -6.57 -3.57
CA ILE A 143 16.57 -8.01 -3.40
C ILE A 143 17.72 -8.72 -4.15
N HIS A 144 18.03 -8.31 -5.37
CA HIS A 144 19.13 -8.86 -6.13
C HIS A 144 20.47 -8.67 -5.39
N GLN A 145 20.74 -7.47 -4.91
CA GLN A 145 21.94 -7.18 -4.13
C GLN A 145 22.02 -7.99 -2.83
N LEU A 146 20.89 -8.23 -2.16
CA LEU A 146 20.84 -9.12 -0.99
C LEU A 146 21.12 -10.58 -1.36
N GLN A 147 20.70 -11.02 -2.55
CA GLN A 147 21.01 -12.35 -3.07
C GLN A 147 22.49 -12.51 -3.44
N GLU A 148 23.16 -11.45 -3.89
CA GLU A 148 24.59 -11.48 -4.20
C GLU A 148 25.46 -11.66 -2.95
N GLU A 149 25.01 -11.17 -1.79
CA GLU A 149 25.71 -11.35 -0.50
C GLU A 149 25.39 -12.72 0.14
N ALA A 150 24.27 -13.36 -0.23
CA ALA A 150 23.83 -14.63 0.35
C ALA A 150 24.81 -15.82 0.24
N PRO A 151 25.64 -15.98 -0.83
CA PRO A 151 26.65 -17.02 -0.90
C PRO A 151 27.70 -16.95 0.20
N TYR A 152 28.03 -15.75 0.69
CA TYR A 152 28.99 -15.53 1.77
C TYR A 152 28.39 -15.74 3.16
N LEU A 153 27.06 -15.93 3.22
CA LEU A 153 26.26 -16.17 4.42
C LEU A 153 25.62 -17.56 4.41
N LYS A 154 26.12 -18.48 3.54
CA LYS A 154 25.57 -19.83 3.39
C LYS A 154 25.50 -20.62 4.69
N SER A 155 26.43 -20.35 5.60
CA SER A 155 26.55 -21.01 6.90
C SER A 155 25.61 -20.43 7.96
N ILE A 156 24.94 -19.30 7.67
CA ILE A 156 23.99 -18.63 8.56
C ILE A 156 22.58 -18.88 8.03
N GLU A 157 21.91 -19.90 8.56
CA GLU A 157 20.57 -20.31 8.11
C GLU A 157 19.53 -19.19 8.27
N SER A 158 19.61 -18.42 9.34
CA SER A 158 18.70 -17.29 9.61
C SER A 158 18.71 -16.23 8.49
N CYS A 159 19.87 -15.92 7.89
CA CYS A 159 19.95 -14.93 6.81
C CYS A 159 19.24 -15.40 5.53
N LYS A 160 19.19 -16.71 5.28
CA LYS A 160 18.44 -17.27 4.14
C LYS A 160 16.93 -17.17 4.38
N GLU A 161 16.49 -17.51 5.59
CA GLU A 161 15.07 -17.41 5.99
C GLU A 161 14.58 -15.97 5.95
N GLU A 162 15.38 -15.02 6.43
CA GLU A 162 15.11 -13.58 6.35
C GLU A 162 14.96 -13.13 4.88
N LEU A 163 15.87 -13.54 4.00
CA LEU A 163 15.80 -13.19 2.58
C LEU A 163 14.56 -13.76 1.89
N VAL A 164 14.18 -15.01 2.21
CA VAL A 164 12.94 -15.62 1.71
C VAL A 164 11.71 -14.86 2.20
N SER A 165 11.70 -14.51 3.49
CA SER A 165 10.60 -13.76 4.11
C SER A 165 10.44 -12.37 3.48
N VAL A 166 11.55 -11.67 3.26
CA VAL A 166 11.56 -10.35 2.62
C VAL A 166 11.10 -10.40 1.16
N LYS A 167 11.53 -11.39 0.39
CA LYS A 167 11.03 -11.60 -0.97
C LYS A 167 9.52 -11.85 -1.01
N LYS A 168 9.02 -12.63 -0.04
CA LYS A 168 7.58 -12.90 0.08
C LYS A 168 6.82 -11.60 0.39
N MET A 169 7.27 -10.84 1.39
CA MET A 169 6.69 -9.55 1.77
C MET A 169 6.65 -8.58 0.57
N TYR A 170 7.76 -8.43 -0.15
CA TYR A 170 7.80 -7.58 -1.34
C TYR A 170 6.83 -8.03 -2.44
N LYS A 171 6.69 -9.35 -2.67
CA LYS A 171 5.70 -9.90 -3.60
C LYS A 171 4.26 -9.62 -3.17
N GLU A 172 3.99 -9.66 -1.86
CA GLU A 172 2.68 -9.30 -1.30
C GLU A 172 2.36 -7.83 -1.54
N LEU A 173 3.32 -6.92 -1.34
CA LEU A 173 3.17 -5.50 -1.67
C LEU A 173 2.82 -5.28 -3.15
N GLN A 174 3.51 -5.97 -4.06
CA GLN A 174 3.21 -5.90 -5.49
C GLN A 174 1.78 -6.37 -5.81
N ASN A 175 1.30 -7.41 -5.12
CA ASN A 175 -0.07 -7.88 -5.30
C ASN A 175 -1.08 -6.89 -4.72
N SER A 176 -0.82 -6.31 -3.54
CA SER A 176 -1.64 -5.24 -2.95
C SER A 176 -1.74 -4.03 -3.88
N MET A 177 -0.63 -3.62 -4.50
CA MET A 177 -0.63 -2.55 -5.49
C MET A 177 -1.49 -2.90 -6.72
N LYS A 178 -1.37 -4.12 -7.26
CA LYS A 178 -2.24 -4.58 -8.36
C LYS A 178 -3.71 -4.57 -7.98
N ASN A 179 -4.04 -4.96 -6.75
CA ASN A 179 -5.41 -4.93 -6.26
C ASN A 179 -5.93 -3.50 -6.13
N LEU A 180 -5.10 -2.57 -5.65
CA LEU A 180 -5.42 -1.15 -5.56
C LEU A 180 -5.74 -0.57 -6.94
N VAL A 181 -4.89 -0.83 -7.94
CA VAL A 181 -5.13 -0.38 -9.31
C VAL A 181 -6.45 -0.91 -9.86
N LYS A 182 -6.71 -2.22 -9.71
CA LYS A 182 -7.98 -2.82 -10.15
C LYS A 182 -9.20 -2.21 -9.46
N LEU A 183 -9.11 -1.95 -8.16
CA LEU A 183 -10.20 -1.38 -7.40
C LEU A 183 -10.45 0.08 -7.83
N ALA A 184 -9.39 0.84 -8.06
CA ALA A 184 -9.47 2.20 -8.59
C ALA A 184 -10.12 2.22 -9.98
N GLU A 185 -9.65 1.39 -10.92
CA GLU A 185 -10.23 1.27 -12.27
C GLU A 185 -11.72 0.91 -12.23
N ASN A 186 -12.10 -0.05 -11.39
CA ASN A 186 -13.51 -0.43 -11.22
C ASN A 186 -14.34 0.74 -10.69
N ARG A 187 -13.83 1.49 -9.70
CA ARG A 187 -14.52 2.64 -9.13
C ARG A 187 -14.66 3.77 -10.15
N PHE A 188 -13.58 4.08 -10.87
CA PHE A 188 -13.60 5.04 -11.97
C PHE A 188 -14.68 4.69 -12.99
N HIS A 189 -14.73 3.44 -13.45
CA HIS A 189 -15.69 3.02 -14.45
C HIS A 189 -17.15 3.09 -13.93
N LYS A 190 -17.39 2.74 -12.67
CA LYS A 190 -18.71 2.93 -12.05
C LYS A 190 -19.13 4.40 -11.99
N LEU A 191 -18.21 5.30 -11.64
CA LEU A 191 -18.48 6.74 -11.60
C LEU A 191 -18.75 7.30 -12.99
N GLU A 192 -17.99 6.86 -14.00
CA GLU A 192 -18.19 7.25 -15.39
C GLU A 192 -19.56 6.79 -15.93
N GLN A 193 -19.94 5.53 -15.70
CA GLN A 193 -21.27 5.02 -16.05
C GLN A 193 -22.38 5.77 -15.30
N GLY A 194 -22.17 6.03 -14.01
CA GLY A 194 -23.09 6.83 -13.20
C GLY A 194 -23.29 8.22 -13.80
N LEU A 195 -22.21 8.89 -14.20
CA LEU A 195 -22.25 10.22 -14.79
C LEU A 195 -23.05 10.24 -16.09
N GLN A 196 -22.81 9.26 -16.98
CA GLN A 196 -23.56 9.10 -18.22
C GLN A 196 -25.06 8.90 -17.98
N LEU A 197 -25.41 8.02 -17.03
CA LEU A 197 -26.80 7.76 -16.66
C LEU A 197 -27.49 9.02 -16.10
N ARG A 198 -26.84 9.73 -15.15
CA ARG A 198 -27.40 10.96 -14.58
C ARG A 198 -27.53 12.07 -15.61
N GLY A 199 -26.58 12.17 -16.55
CA GLY A 199 -26.66 13.10 -17.66
C GLY A 199 -27.89 12.81 -18.54
N PHE A 200 -28.09 11.55 -18.91
CA PHE A 200 -29.26 11.12 -19.66
C PHE A 200 -30.58 11.38 -18.92
N GLU A 201 -30.67 11.01 -17.64
CA GLU A 201 -31.85 11.27 -16.81
C GLU A 201 -32.18 12.76 -16.72
N SER A 202 -31.16 13.62 -16.59
CA SER A 202 -31.31 15.07 -16.59
C SER A 202 -31.91 15.58 -17.92
N GLU A 203 -31.38 15.13 -19.05
CA GLU A 203 -31.91 15.53 -20.37
C GLU A 203 -33.34 15.03 -20.60
N CYS A 204 -33.64 13.78 -20.21
CA CYS A 204 -35.01 13.26 -20.25
C CYS A 204 -35.95 14.05 -19.35
N ASN A 205 -35.50 14.48 -18.17
CA ASN A 205 -36.32 15.29 -17.28
C ASN A 205 -36.61 16.67 -17.87
N LYS A 206 -35.62 17.33 -18.48
CA LYS A 206 -35.83 18.60 -19.22
C LYS A 206 -36.88 18.44 -20.31
N LEU A 207 -36.79 17.37 -21.10
CA LEU A 207 -37.76 17.05 -22.15
C LEU A 207 -39.16 16.82 -21.56
N ASN A 208 -39.28 16.03 -20.50
CA ASN A 208 -40.56 15.77 -19.83
C ASN A 208 -41.20 17.04 -19.28
N VAL A 209 -40.41 17.93 -18.67
CA VAL A 209 -40.86 19.24 -18.21
C VAL A 209 -41.36 20.07 -19.38
N TRP A 210 -40.64 20.11 -20.50
CA TRP A 210 -41.05 20.83 -21.71
C TRP A 210 -42.36 20.28 -22.29
N ILE A 211 -42.50 18.96 -22.45
CA ILE A 211 -43.73 18.33 -22.95
C ILE A 211 -44.92 18.68 -22.04
N SER A 212 -44.73 18.59 -20.73
CA SER A 212 -45.79 18.81 -19.75
C SER A 212 -46.22 20.27 -19.61
N THR A 213 -45.38 21.20 -20.07
CA THR A 213 -45.62 22.64 -19.96
C THR A 213 -45.91 23.24 -21.33
N GLU A 214 -44.87 23.60 -22.08
CA GLU A 214 -44.96 24.30 -23.35
C GLU A 214 -45.60 23.43 -24.44
N GLY A 215 -45.21 22.16 -24.53
CA GLY A 215 -45.79 21.22 -25.50
C GLY A 215 -47.30 21.06 -25.30
N LYS A 216 -47.73 20.80 -24.06
CA LYS A 216 -49.16 20.72 -23.70
C LYS A 216 -49.90 22.03 -23.99
N ARG A 217 -49.32 23.17 -23.62
CA ARG A 217 -49.90 24.50 -23.85
C ARG A 217 -50.13 24.79 -25.34
N ILE A 218 -49.16 24.46 -26.20
CA ILE A 218 -49.29 24.62 -27.66
C ILE A 218 -50.40 23.70 -28.17
N LEU A 219 -50.41 22.41 -27.80
CA LEU A 219 -51.42 21.47 -28.26
C LEU A 219 -52.84 21.89 -27.84
N GLU A 220 -53.02 22.37 -26.61
CA GLU A 220 -54.31 22.89 -26.13
C GLU A 220 -54.75 24.15 -26.90
N LYS A 221 -53.83 25.06 -27.21
CA LYS A 221 -54.10 26.29 -27.99
C LYS A 221 -54.64 25.99 -29.39
N TYR A 222 -54.17 24.92 -30.03
CA TYR A 222 -54.50 24.56 -31.41
C TYR A 222 -55.50 23.40 -31.54
N ASN A 223 -56.20 23.02 -30.45
CA ASN A 223 -57.13 21.88 -30.40
C ASN A 223 -58.53 22.15 -31.00
N SER A 224 -58.80 23.35 -31.54
CA SER A 224 -60.12 23.72 -32.08
C SER A 224 -60.24 23.49 -33.58
N CYS A 225 -61.37 22.93 -34.02
CA CYS A 225 -61.69 22.78 -35.44
C CYS A 225 -62.05 24.15 -36.07
N VAL A 226 -61.62 24.40 -37.30
CA VAL A 226 -61.82 25.68 -38.01
C VAL A 226 -62.74 25.50 -39.22
N ASP A 227 -63.64 26.45 -39.44
CA ASP A 227 -64.80 26.27 -40.34
C ASP A 227 -64.47 26.39 -41.84
N ASN A 228 -63.23 26.69 -42.23
CA ASN A 228 -62.86 26.79 -43.63
C ASN A 228 -61.36 26.54 -43.88
N LEU A 229 -61.04 26.20 -45.14
CA LEU A 229 -59.68 25.85 -45.58
C LEU A 229 -58.66 26.98 -45.38
N LYS A 230 -59.05 28.24 -45.56
CA LYS A 230 -58.14 29.39 -45.43
C LYS A 230 -57.73 29.59 -43.98
N SER A 231 -58.68 29.49 -43.05
CA SER A 231 -58.43 29.56 -41.61
C SER A 231 -57.64 28.35 -41.12
N ALA A 232 -57.90 27.15 -41.65
CA ALA A 232 -57.12 25.96 -41.34
C ALA A 232 -55.63 26.10 -41.73
N LYS A 233 -55.34 26.61 -42.94
CA LYS A 233 -53.96 26.88 -43.37
C LYS A 233 -53.25 27.93 -42.51
N SER A 234 -53.97 29.00 -42.14
CA SER A 234 -53.40 30.03 -41.25
C SER A 234 -53.14 29.49 -39.84
N LEU A 235 -53.95 28.56 -39.36
CA LEU A 235 -53.76 27.90 -38.06
C LEU A 235 -52.54 26.97 -38.09
N GLU A 236 -52.36 26.23 -39.19
CA GLU A 236 -51.19 25.38 -39.43
C GLU A 236 -49.88 26.19 -39.44
N GLU A 237 -49.84 27.32 -40.17
CA GLU A 237 -48.67 28.21 -40.20
C GLU A 237 -48.31 28.76 -38.81
N GLN A 238 -49.33 29.13 -38.01
CA GLN A 238 -49.14 29.62 -36.65
C GLN A 238 -48.67 28.53 -35.69
N PHE A 239 -49.21 27.31 -35.81
CA PHE A 239 -48.75 26.15 -35.05
C PHE A 239 -47.28 25.86 -35.33
N LEU A 240 -46.87 25.77 -36.60
CA LEU A 240 -45.48 25.49 -36.96
C LEU A 240 -44.55 26.59 -36.44
N LYS A 241 -44.96 27.86 -36.56
CA LYS A 241 -44.18 28.99 -36.04
C LYS A 241 -43.98 28.88 -34.52
N ASP A 242 -45.05 28.62 -33.77
CA ASP A 242 -44.97 28.51 -32.31
C ASP A 242 -44.16 27.26 -31.89
N TYR A 243 -44.36 26.13 -32.56
CA TYR A 243 -43.64 24.88 -32.32
C TYR A 243 -42.12 25.05 -32.51
N PHE A 244 -41.68 25.60 -33.64
CA PHE A 244 -40.25 25.81 -33.91
C PHE A 244 -39.63 26.92 -33.06
N SER A 245 -40.43 27.84 -32.52
CA SER A 245 -39.93 28.86 -31.58
C SER A 245 -39.73 28.33 -30.16
N ALA A 246 -40.38 27.20 -29.83
CA ALA A 246 -40.35 26.58 -28.51
C ALA A 246 -39.32 25.45 -28.37
N MET A 247 -38.73 24.99 -29.48
CA MET A 247 -37.69 23.96 -29.56
C MET A 247 -36.30 24.60 -29.56
#